data_AF-A0A496REF7-F1
#
_entry.id   AF-A0A496REF7-F1
#
_cell.length_a   1.000
_cell.length_b   1.000
_cell.length_c   1.000
_cell.angle_alpha   90.00
_cell.angle_beta   90.00
_cell.angle_gamma   90.00
#
_symmetry.space_group_name_H-M   'P 1'
#
loop_
_entity.id
_entity.type
_entity.pdbx_description
1 polymer ?
#
loop_
_entity_poly.entity_id
_entity_poly.type
_entity_poly.pdbx_seq_one_letter_code
_entity_poly.pdbx_strand_id
1 'polypeptide(L)' 'NLRKEKGLDVTDRIKLKMEGSPWLKDAVNEFEEHLLSETLAGSIEWARDKDSKEIECGDVTCFINLEKA' A
#
# COMPACT_ATOMS: atom_id res chain seq x y z
N ASN A 1 11.67 -0.28 2.97
CA ASN A 1 12.22 0.83 2.17
C ASN A 1 11.23 1.99 1.99
N LEU A 2 9.99 1.77 1.57
CA LEU A 2 8.99 2.84 1.46
C LEU A 2 8.76 3.65 2.74
N ARG A 3 8.78 3.02 3.92
CA ARG A 3 8.68 3.72 5.22
C ARG A 3 9.78 4.77 5.42
N LYS A 4 11.04 4.44 5.07
CA LYS A 4 12.16 5.40 5.16
C LYS A 4 12.00 6.56 4.16
N GLU A 5 11.53 6.29 2.95
CA GLU A 5 11.25 7.35 1.96
C GLU A 5 10.13 8.30 2.40
N LYS A 6 9.14 7.79 3.14
CA LYS A 6 8.03 8.58 3.69
C LYS A 6 8.32 9.16 5.09
N GLY A 7 9.50 8.89 5.66
CA GLY A 7 9.88 9.34 7.01
C GLY A 7 9.05 8.71 8.14
N LEU A 8 8.52 7.51 7.94
CA LEU A 8 7.66 6.80 8.88
C LEU A 8 8.49 5.80 9.71
N ASP A 9 8.30 5.81 11.03
CA ASP A 9 9.00 4.90 11.94
C ASP A 9 8.41 3.49 11.86
N VAL A 10 9.20 2.46 12.23
CA VAL A 10 8.76 1.04 12.23
C VAL A 10 7.57 0.81 13.19
N THR A 11 7.41 1.65 14.20
CA THR A 11 6.31 1.55 15.17
C THR A 11 5.06 2.34 14.77
N ASP A 12 5.15 3.21 13.76
CA ASP A 12 4.00 4.01 13.33
C ASP A 12 2.93 3.11 12.69
N ARG A 13 1.66 3.38 13.05
CA ARG A 13 0.53 2.87 12.29
C ARG A 13 0.40 3.67 11.01
N ILE A 14 0.18 2.96 9.91
CA ILE A 14 0.12 3.55 8.58
C ILE A 14 -1.19 3.16 7.89
N LYS A 15 -1.68 4.03 7.01
CA LYS A 15 -2.75 3.72 6.05
C LYS A 15 -2.12 3.50 4.70
N LEU A 16 -2.47 2.38 4.07
CA LEU A 16 -2.09 2.06 2.71
C LEU A 16 -3.20 2.54 1.80
N LYS A 17 -2.88 3.37 0.81
CA LYS A 17 -3.80 3.66 -0.30
C LYS A 17 -3.29 2.97 -1.55
N MET A 18 -4.15 2.24 -2.24
CA MET A 18 -3.76 1.48 -3.43
C MET A 18 -4.75 1.68 -4.55
N GLU A 19 -4.24 1.74 -5.78
CA GLU A 19 -5.05 1.77 -6.99
C GLU A 19 -4.41 0.85 -8.05
N GLY A 20 -5.26 0.13 -8.77
CA GLY A 20 -4.83 -0.76 -9.83
C GLY A 20 -6.00 -1.57 -10.36
N SER A 21 -5.67 -2.54 -11.20
CA SER A 21 -6.67 -3.41 -11.84
C SER A 21 -7.39 -4.33 -10.84
N PRO A 22 -8.55 -4.92 -11.20
CA PRO A 22 -9.32 -5.79 -10.31
C PRO A 22 -8.53 -7.01 -9.79
N TRP A 23 -7.68 -7.62 -10.62
CA TRP A 23 -6.84 -8.75 -10.20
C TRP A 23 -5.84 -8.36 -9.09
N LEU A 24 -5.32 -7.12 -9.13
CA LEU A 24 -4.44 -6.60 -8.09
C LEU A 24 -5.24 -6.42 -6.80
N LYS A 25 -6.48 -5.96 -6.91
CA LYS A 25 -7.38 -5.83 -5.76
C LYS A 25 -7.67 -7.16 -5.09
N ASP A 26 -7.90 -8.21 -5.87
CA ASP A 26 -8.09 -9.54 -5.33
C ASP A 26 -6.82 -10.07 -4.66
N ALA A 27 -5.66 -9.92 -5.30
CA ALA A 27 -4.38 -10.31 -4.72
C ALA A 27 -4.10 -9.55 -3.40
N VAL A 28 -4.26 -8.23 -3.40
CA VAL A 28 -4.02 -7.40 -2.20
C VAL A 28 -5.00 -7.74 -1.08
N ASN A 29 -6.27 -8.03 -1.39
CA ASN A 29 -7.24 -8.50 -0.40
C ASN A 29 -6.85 -9.87 0.17
N GLU A 30 -6.35 -10.79 -0.67
CA GLU A 30 -5.90 -12.11 -0.21
C GLU A 30 -4.66 -12.02 0.69
N PHE A 31 -3.77 -11.07 0.43
CA PHE A 31 -2.59 -10.79 1.24
C PHE A 31 -2.80 -9.66 2.27
N GLU A 32 -4.01 -9.12 2.42
CA GLU A 32 -4.28 -7.94 3.25
C GLU A 32 -3.88 -8.19 4.71
N GLU A 33 -4.29 -9.32 5.27
CA GLU A 33 -4.01 -9.67 6.66
C GLU A 33 -2.49 -9.82 6.91
N HIS A 34 -1.78 -10.39 5.94
CA HIS A 34 -0.33 -10.52 5.99
C HIS A 34 0.37 -9.16 5.86
N LEU A 35 -0.09 -8.31 4.94
CA LEU A 35 0.42 -6.95 4.75
C LEU A 35 0.17 -6.09 5.99
N LEU A 36 -1.02 -6.11 6.57
CA LEU A 36 -1.36 -5.37 7.79
C LEU A 36 -0.50 -5.83 8.97
N SER A 37 -0.29 -7.14 9.12
CA SER A 37 0.53 -7.72 10.19
C SER A 37 2.02 -7.38 10.03
N GLU A 38 2.60 -7.54 8.84
CA GLU A 38 4.02 -7.25 8.61
C GLU A 38 4.32 -5.75 8.60
N THR A 39 3.40 -4.94 8.07
CA THR A 39 3.61 -3.50 7.88
C THR A 39 2.95 -2.66 8.96
N LEU A 40 2.38 -3.23 10.04
CA LEU A 40 1.66 -2.49 11.09
C LEU A 40 0.65 -1.47 10.51
N ALA A 41 0.08 -1.79 9.35
CA ALA A 41 -0.89 -0.94 8.69
C ALA A 41 -2.25 -1.12 9.36
N GLY A 42 -3.00 -0.03 9.51
CA GLY A 42 -4.30 -0.03 10.17
C GLY A 42 -5.47 -0.31 9.23
N SER A 43 -5.30 -0.02 7.93
CA SER A 43 -6.32 -0.23 6.89
C SER A 43 -5.70 -0.05 5.50
N ILE A 44 -6.27 -0.75 4.52
CA ILE A 44 -6.03 -0.53 3.09
C ILE A 44 -7.23 0.20 2.49
N GLU A 45 -6.98 1.33 1.82
CA GLU A 45 -8.00 2.12 1.13
C GLU A 45 -7.75 2.07 -0.38
N TRP A 46 -8.78 1.75 -1.15
CA TRP A 46 -8.70 1.71 -2.61
C TRP A 46 -8.97 3.09 -3.20
N ALA A 47 -7.96 3.95 -3.22
CA ALA A 47 -8.04 5.32 -3.71
C ALA A 47 -6.77 5.74 -4.42
N ARG A 48 -6.93 6.46 -5.54
CA ARG A 48 -5.80 7.07 -6.25
C ARG A 48 -5.43 8.38 -5.58
N ASP A 49 -4.19 8.46 -5.09
CA ASP A 49 -3.60 9.69 -4.57
C ASP A 49 -2.59 10.28 -5.55
N LYS A 50 -2.35 11.59 -5.50
CA LYS A 50 -1.33 12.25 -6.35
C LYS A 50 0.09 11.86 -5.95
N ASP A 51 0.29 11.53 -4.68
CA ASP A 51 1.58 11.09 -4.12
C ASP A 51 1.76 9.56 -4.15
N SER A 52 0.93 8.86 -4.93
CA SER A 52 1.03 7.41 -5.10
C SER A 52 2.26 7.07 -5.93
N LYS A 53 3.02 6.09 -5.46
CA LYS A 53 4.17 5.55 -6.16
C LYS A 53 3.72 4.50 -7.16
N GLU A 54 4.08 4.68 -8.42
CA GLU A 54 3.85 3.68 -9.46
C GLU A 54 4.83 2.52 -9.27
N ILE A 55 4.30 1.31 -9.26
CA ILE A 55 5.03 0.06 -9.16
C ILE A 55 4.56 -0.83 -10.31
N GLU A 56 5.51 -1.30 -11.12
CA GLU A 56 5.25 -2.28 -12.16
C GLU A 56 5.30 -3.69 -11.56
N CYS A 57 4.16 -4.38 -11.60
CA CYS A 57 4.01 -5.79 -11.26
C CYS A 57 3.92 -6.63 -12.54
N GLY A 58 5.01 -6.65 -13.32
CA GLY A 58 5.07 -7.36 -14.60
C GLY A 58 4.31 -6.60 -15.69
N ASP A 59 3.18 -7.15 -16.14
CA ASP A 59 2.36 -6.56 -17.21
C ASP A 59 1.37 -5.50 -16.73
N VAL A 60 1.43 -5.15 -15.45
CA VAL A 60 0.41 -4.33 -14.80
C VAL A 60 1.05 -3.31 -13.88
N THR A 61 0.57 -2.07 -13.95
CA THR A 61 0.96 -0.99 -13.07
C THR A 61 0.01 -0.88 -11.88
N CYS A 62 0.59 -0.71 -10.70
CA CYS A 62 -0.13 -0.42 -9.48
C CYS A 62 0.40 0.85 -8.83
N PHE A 63 -0.49 1.61 -8.21
CA PHE A 63 -0.16 2.85 -7.51
C PHE A 63 -0.33 2.62 -6.02
N ILE A 64 0.73 2.84 -5.24
CA ILE A 64 0.74 2.63 -3.79
C ILE A 64 1.15 3.92 -3.09
N ASN A 65 0.32 4.39 -2.18
CA ASN A 65 0.65 5.47 -1.26
C ASN A 65 0.60 4.99 0.20
N LEU A 66 1.41 5.64 1.02
CA LEU A 66 1.48 5.41 2.46
C LEU A 66 1.25 6.73 3.17
N GLU A 67 0.34 6.72 4.14
CA GLU A 67 0.09 7.85 5.03
C GLU A 67 0.19 7.42 6.48
N LYS A 68 0.56 8.35 7.37
CA LYS A 68 0.53 8.11 8.82
C LYS A 68 -0.92 8.09 9.30
N ALA A 69 -1.28 7.06 10.06
CA ALA A 69 -2.63 6.88 10.62
C ALA A 69 -2.82 7.67 11.92
#